data_AF-A0A2E3PBN8-F1
#
_entry.id   AF-A0A2E3PBN8-F1
#
_cell.length_a   1.000
_cell.length_b   1.000
_cell.length_c   1.000
_cell.angle_alpha   90.00
_cell.angle_beta   90.00
_cell.angle_gamma   90.00
#
_symmetry.space_group_name_H-M   'P 1'
#
loop_
_entity.id
_entity.type
_entity.pdbx_description
1 polymer ?
#
loop_
_entity_poly.entity_id
_entity_poly.type
_entity_poly.pdbx_seq_one_letter_code
_entity_poly.pdbx_strand_id
1 'polypeptide(L)'
;MFETSQLPLDTSLLMAILSMIAPGNLYSHVGSVSRIRVANMDVLQHYVLPFFTHYPLPGYKGLQYQTWLKAVEVVIADRKYSKGREVILTRLVKDLAAL
;
A
#
# COMPACT_ATOMS: atom_id res chain seq x y z
N MET A 1 -2.37 -2.24 2.92
CA MET A 1 -1.14 -2.93 2.47
C MET A 1 -0.67 -2.26 1.20
N PHE A 2 0.63 -2.00 1.10
CA PHE A 2 1.32 -1.56 -0.11
C PHE A 2 2.12 -2.73 -0.68
N GLU A 3 2.10 -2.93 -1.99
CA GLU A 3 2.79 -4.02 -2.68
C GLU A 3 3.26 -3.57 -4.06
N THR A 4 4.45 -4.02 -4.45
CA THR A 4 4.94 -3.97 -5.83
C THR A 4 5.68 -5.26 -6.17
N SER A 5 5.63 -5.63 -7.45
CA SER A 5 6.12 -6.90 -7.96
C SER A 5 6.95 -6.69 -9.22
N GLN A 6 7.97 -7.53 -9.41
CA GLN A 6 8.83 -7.50 -10.58
C GLN A 6 9.35 -8.90 -10.92
N LEU A 7 9.85 -9.10 -12.15
CA LEU A 7 10.56 -10.30 -12.54
C LEU A 7 11.74 -10.59 -11.58
N PRO A 8 12.08 -11.88 -11.35
CA PRO A 8 13.12 -12.25 -10.39
C PRO A 8 14.50 -11.69 -10.72
N LEU A 9 14.79 -11.44 -12.00
CA LEU A 9 16.06 -10.87 -12.45
C LEU A 9 16.33 -9.49 -11.84
N ASP A 10 15.29 -8.70 -11.56
CA ASP A 10 15.40 -7.34 -11.01
C ASP A 10 15.14 -7.32 -9.49
N THR A 11 15.37 -8.42 -8.79
CA THR A 11 15.17 -8.48 -7.33
C THR A 11 16.03 -7.43 -6.60
N SER A 12 17.23 -7.13 -7.10
CA SER A 12 18.09 -6.07 -6.55
C SER A 12 17.44 -4.68 -6.69
N LEU A 13 16.80 -4.38 -7.82
CA LEU A 13 16.03 -3.15 -8.01
C LEU A 13 14.84 -3.10 -7.06
N LEU A 14 14.13 -4.21 -6.91
CA LEU A 14 12.99 -4.29 -6.00
C LEU A 14 13.41 -4.04 -4.54
N MET A 15 14.60 -4.52 -4.13
CA MET A 15 15.19 -4.22 -2.83
C MET A 15 15.58 -2.75 -2.67
N ALA A 16 16.14 -2.14 -3.71
CA ALA A 16 16.47 -0.71 -3.70
C ALA A 16 15.22 0.16 -3.58
N ILE A 17 14.12 -0.20 -4.26
CA ILE A 17 12.83 0.48 -4.11
C ILE A 17 12.33 0.37 -2.67
N LEU A 18 12.41 -0.82 -2.06
CA LEU A 18 12.00 -1.00 -0.68
C LEU A 18 12.82 -0.10 0.25
N SER A 19 14.15 -0.12 0.14
CA SER A 19 15.03 0.67 1.01
C SER A 19 14.84 2.19 0.85
N MET A 20 14.41 2.66 -0.32
CA MET A 20 14.04 4.06 -0.54
C MET A 20 12.74 4.46 0.16
N ILE A 21 11.77 3.54 0.24
CA ILE A 21 10.41 3.86 0.70
C ILE A 21 10.24 3.59 2.19
N ALA A 22 10.70 2.45 2.69
CA ALA A 22 10.43 2.00 4.05
C ALA A 22 11.43 0.94 4.54
N PRO A 23 11.65 0.85 5.87
CA PRO A 23 12.33 -0.31 6.44
C PRO A 23 11.51 -1.59 6.19
N GLY A 24 12.13 -2.68 5.75
CA GLY A 24 11.41 -3.92 5.50
C GLY A 24 12.27 -5.04 4.93
N ASN A 25 11.63 -6.20 4.75
CA ASN A 25 12.24 -7.41 4.19
C ASN A 25 11.61 -7.77 2.84
N LEU A 26 12.40 -8.40 1.96
CA LEU A 26 11.87 -9.07 0.77
C LEU A 26 11.03 -10.26 1.20
N TYR A 27 9.82 -10.39 0.67
CA TYR A 27 9.07 -11.64 0.77
C TYR A 27 9.27 -12.39 -0.55
N SER A 28 10.14 -13.40 -0.53
CA SER A 28 10.51 -14.15 -1.74
C SER A 28 9.47 -15.19 -2.15
N HIS A 29 9.27 -15.27 -3.47
CA HIS A 29 8.71 -16.35 -4.28
C HIS A 29 7.31 -16.89 -3.93
N VAL A 30 6.33 -16.44 -4.72
CA VAL A 30 5.21 -17.29 -5.15
C VAL A 30 5.12 -17.18 -6.67
N GLY A 31 5.61 -18.20 -7.39
CA GLY A 31 5.56 -18.27 -8.85
C GLY A 31 6.70 -17.53 -9.58
N SER A 32 6.35 -16.81 -10.66
CA SER A 32 7.27 -16.23 -11.65
C SER A 32 7.72 -14.79 -11.36
N VAL A 33 7.40 -14.21 -10.19
CA VAL A 33 7.74 -12.83 -9.82
C VAL A 33 8.21 -12.71 -8.37
N SER A 34 9.09 -11.75 -8.11
CA SER A 34 9.49 -11.26 -6.79
C SER A 34 8.56 -10.13 -6.34
N ARG A 35 8.28 -10.04 -5.03
CA ARG A 35 7.38 -9.01 -4.46
C ARG A 35 7.96 -8.40 -3.18
N ILE A 36 7.71 -7.11 -2.99
CA ILE A 36 7.85 -6.46 -1.69
C ILE A 36 6.47 -6.07 -1.19
N ARG A 37 6.25 -6.28 0.10
CA ARG A 37 4.95 -6.06 0.74
C ARG A 37 5.16 -5.34 2.07
N VAL A 38 4.47 -4.22 2.23
CA VAL A 38 4.41 -3.47 3.48
C VAL A 38 2.97 -3.54 4.01
N ALA A 39 2.79 -4.32 5.07
CA ALA A 39 1.49 -4.52 5.71
C ALA A 39 1.41 -3.94 7.13
N ASN A 40 2.55 -3.72 7.79
CA ASN A 40 2.61 -3.13 9.12
C ASN A 40 2.07 -1.69 9.09
N MET A 41 1.06 -1.39 9.94
CA MET A 41 0.38 -0.10 9.92
C MET A 41 1.29 1.06 10.33
N ASP A 42 2.18 0.84 11.30
CA ASP A 42 3.14 1.86 11.74
C ASP A 42 4.14 2.17 10.61
N VAL A 43 4.59 1.15 9.88
CA VAL A 43 5.47 1.35 8.72
C VAL A 43 4.75 2.10 7.60
N LEU A 44 3.48 1.75 7.33
CA LEU A 44 2.68 2.48 6.35
C LEU A 44 2.56 3.96 6.73
N GLN A 45 2.16 4.24 7.97
CA GLN A 45 1.91 5.60 8.47
C GLN A 45 3.16 6.49 8.45
N HIS A 46 4.31 5.95 8.86
CA HIS A 46 5.53 6.77 9.04
C HIS A 46 6.43 6.83 7.81
N TYR A 47 6.28 5.91 6.85
CA TYR A 47 7.20 5.80 5.71
C TYR A 47 6.46 5.83 4.36
N VAL A 48 5.50 4.92 4.17
CA VAL A 48 4.84 4.78 2.86
C VAL A 48 3.92 5.95 2.53
N LEU A 49 3.08 6.39 3.47
CA LEU A 49 2.16 7.51 3.23
C LEU A 49 2.91 8.83 2.97
N PRO A 50 3.91 9.22 3.78
CA PRO A 50 4.69 10.44 3.52
C PRO A 50 5.41 10.39 2.16
N PHE A 51 5.96 9.24 1.76
CA PHE A 51 6.64 9.09 0.47
C PHE A 51 5.71 9.49 -0.69
N PHE A 52 4.49 8.95 -0.75
CA PHE A 52 3.55 9.27 -1.83
C PHE A 52 2.82 10.61 -1.68
N THR A 53 2.97 11.28 -0.52
CA THR A 53 2.60 12.68 -0.37
C THR A 53 3.62 13.59 -1.05
N HIS A 54 4.91 13.31 -0.89
CA HIS A 54 5.99 14.05 -1.54
C HIS A 54 6.15 13.69 -3.03
N TYR A 55 5.86 12.44 -3.39
CA TYR A 55 5.97 11.91 -4.75
C TYR A 55 4.63 11.29 -5.20
N PRO A 56 3.62 12.11 -5.55
CA PRO A 56 2.29 11.63 -5.89
C PRO A 56 2.27 10.71 -7.11
N LEU A 57 1.43 9.68 -7.07
CA LEU A 57 1.19 8.81 -8.22
C LEU A 57 0.34 9.53 -9.26
N PRO A 58 0.73 9.54 -10.54
CA PRO A 58 -0.03 10.22 -11.59
C PRO A 58 -1.23 9.39 -12.05
N GLY A 59 -2.19 10.09 -12.67
CA GLY A 59 -3.32 9.49 -13.39
C GLY A 59 -4.20 8.61 -12.52
N TYR A 60 -4.70 7.53 -13.12
CA TYR A 60 -5.65 6.62 -12.49
C TYR A 60 -5.12 5.98 -11.20
N LYS A 61 -3.83 5.66 -11.16
CA LYS A 61 -3.19 5.09 -9.96
C LYS A 61 -3.15 6.08 -8.80
N GLY A 62 -3.08 7.38 -9.09
CA GLY A 62 -3.25 8.45 -8.11
C GLY A 62 -4.64 8.43 -7.47
N LEU A 63 -5.71 8.27 -8.27
CA LEU A 63 -7.07 8.16 -7.75
C LEU A 63 -7.23 6.92 -6.86
N GLN A 64 -6.67 5.78 -7.28
CA GLN A 64 -6.67 4.56 -6.48
C GLN A 64 -5.93 4.76 -5.14
N TYR A 65 -4.79 5.44 -5.16
CA TYR A 65 -4.04 5.78 -3.96
C TYR A 65 -4.83 6.68 -3.01
N GLN A 66 -5.55 7.69 -3.52
CA GLN A 66 -6.37 8.56 -2.68
C GLN A 66 -7.51 7.82 -1.99
N THR A 67 -8.18 6.90 -2.69
CA THR A 67 -9.22 6.05 -2.07
C THR A 67 -8.60 5.10 -1.03
N TRP A 68 -7.42 4.54 -1.33
CA TRP A 68 -6.69 3.70 -0.38
C TRP A 68 -6.21 4.47 0.85
N LEU A 69 -5.72 5.71 0.69
CA LEU A 69 -5.29 6.58 1.78
C LEU A 69 -6.44 6.81 2.77
N LYS A 70 -7.63 7.16 2.27
CA LYS A 70 -8.84 7.29 3.11
C LYS A 70 -9.15 6.02 3.90
N ALA A 71 -9.01 4.86 3.26
CA ALA A 71 -9.23 3.58 3.93
C ALA A 71 -8.20 3.33 5.04
N VAL A 72 -6.93 3.69 4.81
CA VAL A 72 -5.86 3.59 5.82
C VAL A 72 -6.11 4.55 6.99
N GLU A 73 -6.49 5.80 6.72
CA GLU A 73 -6.82 6.80 7.75
C GLU A 73 -7.96 6.34 8.66
N VAL A 74 -9.01 5.74 8.10
CA VAL A 74 -10.12 5.14 8.86
C VAL A 74 -9.62 4.05 9.82
N VAL A 75 -8.65 3.24 9.40
CA VAL A 75 -8.07 2.17 10.24
C VAL A 75 -7.08 2.73 11.27
N ILE A 76 -6.35 3.80 10.95
CA ILE A 76 -5.45 4.46 11.89
C ILE A 76 -6.24 5.15 13.01
N ALA A 77 -7.34 5.81 12.67
CA ALA A 77 -8.21 6.49 13.63
C ALA A 77 -8.84 5.53 14.64
N ASP A 78 -9.25 4.33 14.19
CA ASP A 78 -9.68 3.24 15.06
C ASP A 78 -9.12 1.90 14.58
N ARG A 79 -8.07 1.45 15.26
CA ARG A 79 -7.44 0.15 14.98
C ARG A 79 -8.37 -1.02 15.31
N LYS A 80 -9.33 -0.85 16.23
CA LYS A 80 -10.29 -1.90 16.58
C LYS A 80 -11.35 -2.02 15.50
N TYR A 81 -11.76 -3.26 15.27
CA TYR A 81 -12.87 -3.53 14.38
C TYR A 81 -14.18 -3.00 14.95
N SER A 82 -14.98 -2.38 14.09
CA SER A 82 -16.38 -2.04 14.34
C SER A 82 -17.20 -2.21 13.06
N LYS A 83 -18.51 -2.43 13.22
CA LYS A 83 -19.44 -2.54 12.09
C LYS A 83 -19.51 -1.25 11.28
N GLY A 84 -19.47 -0.09 11.95
CA GLY A 84 -19.42 1.21 11.27
C GLY A 84 -18.17 1.34 10.39
N ARG A 85 -17.01 0.93 10.89
CA ARG A 85 -15.76 0.91 10.12
C ARG A 85 -15.86 0.00 8.89
N GLU A 86 -16.42 -1.19 9.04
CA GLU A 86 -16.62 -2.14 7.94
C GLU A 86 -17.49 -1.54 6.82
N VAL A 87 -18.58 -0.85 7.16
CA VAL A 87 -19.45 -0.18 6.19
C VAL A 87 -18.69 0.88 5.40
N ILE A 88 -17.89 1.71 6.09
CA ILE A 88 -17.08 2.75 5.45
C ILE A 88 -16.05 2.13 4.49
N LEU A 89 -15.30 1.13 4.96
CA LEU A 89 -14.29 0.46 4.15
C LEU A 89 -14.91 -0.24 2.93
N THR A 90 -16.06 -0.89 3.09
CA THR A 90 -16.79 -1.54 2.00
C THR A 90 -17.21 -0.54 0.93
N ARG A 91 -17.67 0.65 1.34
CA ARG A 91 -18.01 1.72 0.39
C ARG A 91 -16.79 2.18 -0.40
N LEU A 92 -15.67 2.46 0.28
CA LEU A 92 -14.42 2.86 -0.38
C LEU A 92 -13.92 1.83 -1.39
N VAL A 93 -14.06 0.53 -1.09
CA VAL A 93 -13.71 -0.54 -2.03
C VAL A 93 -14.62 -0.56 -3.26
N LYS A 94 -15.92 -0.31 -3.09
CA LYS A 94 -16.86 -0.20 -4.22
C LYS A 94 -16.54 1.00 -5.10
N ASP A 95 -16.24 2.14 -4.50
CA ASP A 95 -15.85 3.35 -5.22
C ASP A 95 -14.56 3.10 -6.02
N LEU A 96 -13.59 2.38 -5.45
CA LEU A 96 -12.35 1.98 -6.14
C LEU A 96 -12.61 1.06 -7.35
N ALA A 97 -13.58 0.14 -7.25
CA ALA A 97 -13.92 -0.78 -8.32
C ALA A 97 -14.69 -0.12 -9.48
N ALA A 98 -15.24 1.08 -9.24
CA ALA A 98 -16.01 1.85 -10.21
C ALA A 98 -15.19 2.93 -10.94
N LEU A 99 -13.98 3.21 -10.46
CA LEU A 99 -12.99 4.02 -11.16
C LEU A 99 -12.60 3.30 -12.45
#